data_AF-A0A943JP34-F1
#
_entry.id   AF-A0A943JP34-F1
#
_cell.length_a   1.000
_cell.length_b   1.000
_cell.length_c   1.000
_cell.angle_alpha   90.00
_cell.angle_beta   90.00
_cell.angle_gamma   90.00
#
_symmetry.space_group_name_H-M   'P 1'
#
loop_
_entity.id
_entity.type
_entity.pdbx_description
1 polymer ?
#
loop_
_entity_poly.entity_id
_entity_poly.type
_entity_poly.pdbx_seq_one_letter_code
_entity_poly.pdbx_strand_id
1 'polypeptide(L)'
;MKKKKEKNQDKSRKGLNVFISNLTRVLLILIFIRGWIIGDHSQDPVIIITFILTFYPSILEKRFGVYLPKRLQLIITSFIFAAQILGEIGDFYEKIPWWDTMLHTISGVILGLAGFLFIYLLNEKGNKNVNLSPKFVIIFAFCLALTMGVFWEFFEFGADRLLGYNMQKFRMPGQDGLVDTMCDLIVDTVGAIVACIGGYIYIKRRKDVLFNDYFDEWFESERIKNMENEKIEN
;
A
#
# COMPACT_ATOMS: atom_id res chain seq x y z
N MET A 1 7.66 10.36 -31.15
CA MET A 1 8.40 9.25 -30.49
C MET A 1 8.15 9.14 -28.98
N LYS A 2 8.08 10.24 -28.22
CA LYS A 2 7.87 10.23 -26.75
C LYS A 2 6.54 9.57 -26.31
N LYS A 3 5.41 9.97 -26.88
CA LYS A 3 4.07 9.38 -26.63
C LYS A 3 3.97 7.87 -26.89
N LYS A 4 4.72 7.33 -27.87
CA LYS A 4 4.74 5.89 -28.19
C LYS A 4 5.56 5.10 -27.15
N LYS A 5 6.64 5.68 -26.62
CA LYS A 5 7.43 5.11 -25.52
C LYS A 5 6.63 5.11 -24.21
N GLU A 6 5.96 6.21 -23.89
CA GLU A 6 5.08 6.34 -22.70
C GLU A 6 3.95 5.31 -22.73
N LYS A 7 3.25 5.17 -23.88
CA LYS A 7 2.17 4.18 -24.04
C LYS A 7 2.67 2.72 -23.92
N ASN A 8 3.88 2.44 -24.38
CA ASN A 8 4.50 1.11 -24.25
C ASN A 8 4.92 0.82 -22.80
N GLN A 9 5.48 1.81 -22.08
CA GLN A 9 5.83 1.68 -20.66
C GLN A 9 4.58 1.48 -19.81
N ASP A 10 3.51 2.22 -20.09
CA ASP A 10 2.22 2.09 -19.42
C ASP A 10 1.58 0.70 -19.61
N LYS A 11 1.60 0.17 -20.84
CA LYS A 11 1.15 -1.19 -21.15
C LYS A 11 2.00 -2.25 -20.44
N SER A 12 3.33 -2.06 -20.40
CA SER A 12 4.26 -2.95 -19.70
C SER A 12 3.98 -2.98 -18.19
N ARG A 13 3.84 -1.81 -17.54
CA ARG A 13 3.51 -1.72 -16.11
C ARG A 13 2.17 -2.37 -15.77
N LYS A 14 1.15 -2.18 -16.61
CA LYS A 14 -0.14 -2.86 -16.44
C LYS A 14 0.02 -4.38 -16.51
N GLY A 15 0.76 -4.87 -17.51
CA GLY A 15 1.06 -6.30 -17.66
C GLY A 15 1.80 -6.87 -16.45
N LEU A 16 2.83 -6.16 -15.98
CA LEU A 16 3.62 -6.56 -14.81
C LEU A 16 2.77 -6.59 -13.54
N ASN A 17 1.94 -5.57 -13.28
CA ASN A 17 1.10 -5.53 -12.09
C ASN A 17 0.08 -6.68 -12.07
N VAL A 18 -0.56 -6.94 -13.22
CA VAL A 18 -1.50 -8.07 -13.37
C VAL A 18 -0.77 -9.40 -13.17
N PHE A 19 0.43 -9.54 -13.74
CA PHE A 19 1.24 -10.73 -13.57
C PHE A 19 1.59 -10.99 -12.10
N ILE A 20 2.15 -9.99 -11.38
CA ILE A 20 2.51 -10.13 -9.96
C ILE A 20 1.26 -10.43 -9.14
N SER A 21 0.17 -9.68 -9.33
CA SER A 21 -1.09 -9.92 -8.60
C SER A 21 -1.62 -11.34 -8.77
N ASN A 22 -1.65 -11.84 -10.01
CA ASN A 22 -2.13 -13.19 -10.29
C ASN A 22 -1.16 -14.27 -9.77
N LEU A 23 0.15 -14.02 -9.87
CA LEU A 23 1.16 -14.89 -9.28
C LEU A 23 0.97 -14.99 -7.76
N THR A 24 0.82 -13.86 -7.05
CA THR A 24 0.51 -13.83 -5.61
C THR A 24 -0.72 -14.68 -5.30
N ARG A 25 -1.83 -14.49 -6.03
CA ARG A 25 -3.08 -15.24 -5.81
C ARG A 25 -2.91 -16.74 -6.02
N VAL A 26 -2.21 -17.15 -7.09
CA VAL A 26 -1.94 -18.57 -7.36
C VAL A 26 -1.09 -19.17 -6.25
N LEU A 27 -0.03 -18.50 -5.81
CA LEU A 27 0.81 -18.98 -4.72
C LEU A 27 0.02 -19.12 -3.42
N LEU A 28 -0.81 -18.13 -3.06
CA LEU A 28 -1.68 -18.21 -1.89
C LEU A 28 -2.63 -19.42 -1.95
N ILE A 29 -3.25 -19.68 -3.10
CA ILE A 29 -4.14 -20.84 -3.28
C ILE A 29 -3.35 -22.15 -3.12
N LEU A 30 -2.17 -22.25 -3.75
CA LEU A 30 -1.34 -23.46 -3.65
C LEU A 30 -0.91 -23.75 -2.22
N ILE A 31 -0.58 -22.70 -1.47
CA ILE A 31 -0.14 -22.82 -0.07
C ILE A 31 -1.30 -23.16 0.83
N PHE A 32 -2.48 -22.57 0.61
CA PHE A 32 -3.71 -22.94 1.30
C PHE A 32 -4.03 -24.42 1.11
N ILE A 33 -4.01 -24.91 -0.13
CA ILE A 33 -4.24 -26.33 -0.45
C ILE A 33 -3.17 -27.21 0.21
N ARG A 34 -1.89 -26.82 0.16
CA ARG A 34 -0.80 -27.54 0.81
C ARG A 34 -1.01 -27.64 2.32
N GLY A 35 -1.37 -26.54 2.99
CA GLY A 35 -1.64 -26.50 4.43
C GLY A 35 -2.72 -27.51 4.81
N TRP A 36 -3.82 -27.53 4.06
CA TRP A 36 -4.91 -28.48 4.23
C TRP A 36 -4.51 -29.95 4.00
N ILE A 37 -3.63 -30.23 3.02
CA ILE A 37 -3.12 -31.59 2.79
C ILE A 37 -2.25 -32.07 3.96
N ILE A 38 -1.48 -31.16 4.57
CA ILE A 38 -0.54 -31.46 5.67
C ILE A 38 -1.26 -31.42 7.04
N GLY A 39 -2.46 -30.83 7.10
CA GLY A 39 -3.21 -30.60 8.34
C GLY A 39 -2.70 -29.40 9.14
N ASP A 40 -1.90 -28.53 8.52
CA ASP A 40 -1.43 -27.27 9.10
C ASP A 40 -2.30 -26.12 8.61
N HIS A 41 -3.19 -25.66 9.49
CA HIS A 41 -4.13 -24.56 9.25
C HIS A 41 -3.65 -23.25 9.88
N SER A 42 -2.40 -23.20 10.39
CA SER A 42 -1.89 -22.05 11.11
C SER A 42 -1.89 -20.79 10.24
N GLN A 43 -1.76 -20.88 8.92
CA GLN A 43 -1.68 -19.72 8.04
C GLN A 43 -3.00 -19.33 7.36
N ASP A 44 -4.09 -20.08 7.60
CA ASP A 44 -5.35 -19.92 6.87
C ASP A 44 -5.96 -18.51 7.00
N PRO A 45 -6.08 -17.90 8.21
CA PRO A 45 -6.59 -16.54 8.37
C PRO A 45 -5.82 -15.49 7.56
N VAL A 46 -4.48 -15.53 7.63
CA VAL A 46 -3.60 -14.58 6.94
C VAL A 46 -3.71 -14.74 5.43
N ILE A 47 -3.70 -15.98 4.93
CA ILE A 47 -3.85 -16.27 3.50
C ILE A 47 -5.20 -15.74 2.96
N ILE A 48 -6.29 -15.94 3.69
CA ILE A 48 -7.63 -15.50 3.28
C ILE A 48 -7.71 -13.98 3.21
N ILE A 49 -7.25 -13.28 4.27
CA ILE A 49 -7.24 -11.81 4.31
C ILE A 49 -6.38 -11.26 3.17
N THR A 50 -5.17 -11.79 3.00
CA THR A 50 -4.26 -11.36 1.93
C THR A 50 -4.84 -11.61 0.55
N PHE A 51 -5.49 -12.76 0.33
CA PHE A 51 -6.14 -13.06 -0.94
C PHE A 51 -7.18 -11.99 -1.30
N ILE A 52 -8.04 -11.61 -0.33
CA ILE A 52 -9.03 -10.54 -0.49
C ILE A 52 -8.32 -9.20 -0.78
N LEU A 53 -7.26 -8.89 -0.04
CA LEU A 53 -6.49 -7.65 -0.22
C LEU A 53 -5.86 -7.56 -1.60
N THR A 54 -5.51 -8.66 -2.27
CA THR A 54 -4.99 -8.59 -3.65
C THR A 54 -6.01 -8.01 -4.65
N PHE A 55 -7.29 -7.89 -4.30
CA PHE A 55 -8.33 -7.26 -5.11
C PHE A 55 -8.55 -5.78 -4.77
N TYR A 56 -7.69 -5.17 -3.95
CA TYR A 56 -7.80 -3.77 -3.55
C TYR A 56 -8.01 -2.78 -4.70
N PRO A 57 -7.42 -2.91 -5.92
CA PRO A 57 -7.67 -1.93 -6.97
C PRO A 57 -9.13 -1.99 -7.44
N SER A 58 -9.66 -3.20 -7.61
CA SER A 58 -11.05 -3.41 -8.02
C SER A 58 -12.05 -3.02 -6.93
N ILE A 59 -11.70 -3.24 -5.66
CA ILE A 59 -12.54 -2.82 -4.52
C ILE A 59 -12.60 -1.30 -4.45
N LEU A 60 -11.45 -0.62 -4.50
CA LEU A 60 -11.35 0.84 -4.50
C LEU A 60 -12.11 1.46 -5.68
N GLU A 61 -11.95 0.89 -6.86
CA GLU A 61 -12.61 1.36 -8.06
C GLU A 61 -14.13 1.17 -8.00
N LYS A 62 -14.60 -0.07 -7.81
CA LYS A 62 -16.03 -0.39 -7.94
C LYS A 62 -16.87 0.09 -6.77
N ARG A 63 -16.29 0.13 -5.56
CA ARG A 63 -17.03 0.47 -4.34
C ARG A 63 -16.89 1.93 -3.95
N PHE A 64 -15.71 2.51 -4.17
CA PHE A 64 -15.40 3.87 -3.73
C PHE A 64 -15.18 4.85 -4.89
N GLY A 65 -15.17 4.36 -6.15
CA GLY A 65 -14.92 5.21 -7.31
C GLY A 65 -13.48 5.73 -7.39
N VAL A 66 -12.56 5.17 -6.62
CA VAL A 66 -11.17 5.64 -6.50
C VAL A 66 -10.25 4.88 -7.46
N TYR A 67 -9.59 5.61 -8.35
CA TYR A 67 -8.70 5.08 -9.37
C TYR A 67 -7.24 5.21 -8.97
N LEU A 68 -6.58 4.12 -8.60
CA LEU A 68 -5.14 4.13 -8.33
C LEU A 68 -4.32 4.09 -9.64
N PRO A 69 -3.25 4.88 -9.81
CA PRO A 69 -2.31 4.82 -10.91
C PRO A 69 -1.56 3.52 -10.85
N LYS A 70 -1.21 3.03 -12.04
CA LYS A 70 -0.54 1.75 -12.22
C LYS A 70 0.78 1.66 -11.45
N ARG A 71 1.53 2.76 -11.32
CA ARG A 71 2.76 2.76 -10.51
C ARG A 71 2.48 2.54 -9.03
N LEU A 72 1.52 3.24 -8.45
CA LEU A 72 1.15 3.00 -7.05
C LEU A 72 0.57 1.60 -6.87
N GLN A 73 -0.21 1.12 -7.85
CA GLN A 73 -0.69 -0.25 -7.79
C GLN A 73 0.45 -1.26 -7.78
N LEU A 74 1.45 -1.08 -8.65
CA LEU A 74 2.62 -1.95 -8.70
C LEU A 74 3.42 -1.92 -7.39
N ILE A 75 3.56 -0.75 -6.76
CA ILE A 75 4.25 -0.60 -5.47
C ILE A 75 3.48 -1.35 -4.38
N ILE A 76 2.18 -1.12 -4.24
CA ILE A 76 1.34 -1.79 -3.22
C ILE A 76 1.30 -3.30 -3.46
N THR A 77 1.17 -3.74 -4.72
CA THR A 77 1.14 -5.18 -5.04
C THR A 77 2.49 -5.84 -4.76
N SER A 78 3.60 -5.17 -5.07
CA SER A 78 4.95 -5.65 -4.71
C SER A 78 5.14 -5.69 -3.20
N PHE A 79 4.62 -4.69 -2.48
CA PHE A 79 4.64 -4.67 -1.02
C PHE A 79 3.86 -5.84 -0.41
N ILE A 80 2.63 -6.09 -0.88
CA ILE A 80 1.82 -7.25 -0.44
C ILE A 80 2.57 -8.55 -0.73
N PHE A 81 3.16 -8.70 -1.92
CA PHE A 81 3.95 -9.88 -2.25
C PHE A 81 5.16 -10.04 -1.31
N ALA A 82 5.89 -8.96 -1.03
CA ALA A 82 7.04 -8.99 -0.13
C ALA A 82 6.64 -9.33 1.32
N ALA A 83 5.63 -8.68 1.87
CA ALA A 83 5.16 -8.96 3.23
C ALA A 83 4.61 -10.38 3.38
N GLN A 84 3.78 -10.83 2.42
CA GLN A 84 2.99 -12.05 2.62
C GLN A 84 3.64 -13.29 2.00
N ILE A 85 4.17 -13.19 0.78
CA ILE A 85 4.78 -14.35 0.12
C ILE A 85 6.23 -14.54 0.56
N LEU A 86 7.00 -13.45 0.65
CA LEU A 86 8.40 -13.57 1.06
C LEU A 86 8.53 -13.58 2.59
N GLY A 87 7.82 -12.67 3.28
CA GLY A 87 7.81 -12.56 4.73
C GLY A 87 7.27 -13.81 5.41
N GLU A 88 5.96 -14.04 5.32
CA GLU A 88 5.31 -15.17 6.03
C GLU A 88 5.71 -16.53 5.44
N ILE A 89 5.49 -16.71 4.14
CA ILE A 89 5.66 -18.03 3.51
C ILE A 89 7.13 -18.38 3.29
N GLY A 90 7.96 -17.38 2.98
CA GLY A 90 9.39 -17.55 2.79
C GLY A 90 10.19 -17.54 4.10
N ASP A 91 9.54 -17.31 5.24
CA ASP A 91 10.12 -17.02 6.56
C ASP A 91 11.14 -15.88 6.53
N PHE A 92 10.98 -14.86 5.66
CA PHE A 92 11.95 -13.75 5.61
C PHE A 92 11.93 -12.92 6.89
N TYR A 93 10.81 -12.90 7.61
CA TYR A 93 10.72 -12.29 8.94
C TYR A 93 11.70 -12.91 9.94
N GLU A 94 12.02 -14.20 9.80
CA GLU A 94 12.99 -14.91 10.66
C GLU A 94 14.40 -14.92 10.04
N LYS A 95 14.50 -15.03 8.72
CA LYS A 95 15.78 -15.24 8.02
C LYS A 95 16.55 -13.94 7.76
N ILE A 96 15.86 -12.81 7.64
CA ILE A 96 16.46 -11.53 7.22
C ILE A 96 16.19 -10.47 8.32
N PRO A 97 17.20 -10.11 9.13
CA PRO A 97 16.99 -9.31 10.34
C PRO A 97 16.34 -7.93 10.17
N TRP A 98 16.46 -7.32 8.98
CA TRP A 98 15.92 -5.99 8.69
C TRP A 98 14.64 -6.04 7.86
N TRP A 99 14.14 -7.23 7.52
CA TRP A 99 13.03 -7.41 6.59
C TRP A 99 11.78 -6.68 7.07
N ASP A 100 11.45 -6.91 8.33
CA ASP A 100 10.27 -6.37 8.96
C ASP A 100 10.33 -4.84 9.08
N THR A 101 11.40 -4.33 9.68
CA THR A 101 11.68 -2.89 9.80
C THR A 101 11.67 -2.17 8.45
N MET A 102 12.18 -2.82 7.39
CA MET A 102 12.11 -2.28 6.03
C MET A 102 10.66 -2.19 5.55
N LEU A 103 9.86 -3.25 5.75
CA LEU A 103 8.47 -3.26 5.35
C LEU A 103 7.68 -2.18 6.08
N HIS A 104 7.83 -2.03 7.41
CA HIS A 104 7.21 -0.93 8.16
C HIS A 104 7.62 0.45 7.61
N THR A 105 8.93 0.69 7.41
CA THR A 105 9.40 1.95 6.80
C THR A 105 8.71 2.24 5.46
N ILE A 106 8.62 1.23 4.58
CA ILE A 106 7.97 1.35 3.27
C ILE A 106 6.46 1.58 3.44
N SER A 107 5.84 0.91 4.40
CA SER A 107 4.42 1.05 4.74
C SER A 107 4.10 2.50 5.13
N GLY A 108 4.90 3.10 6.00
CA GLY A 108 4.76 4.49 6.43
C GLY A 108 4.85 5.47 5.25
N VAL A 109 5.75 5.22 4.29
CA VAL A 109 5.84 6.02 3.05
C VAL A 109 4.58 5.86 2.19
N ILE A 110 4.13 4.62 1.95
CA ILE A 110 2.95 4.34 1.10
C ILE A 110 1.69 4.97 1.71
N LEU A 111 1.49 4.80 3.01
CA LEU A 111 0.32 5.31 3.73
C LEU A 111 0.34 6.84 3.83
N GLY A 112 1.51 7.44 4.04
CA GLY A 112 1.66 8.90 3.98
C GLY A 112 1.33 9.47 2.60
N LEU A 113 1.80 8.83 1.52
CA LEU A 113 1.45 9.23 0.15
C LEU A 113 -0.05 9.05 -0.14
N ALA A 114 -0.66 7.98 0.38
CA ALA A 114 -2.10 7.74 0.24
C ALA A 114 -2.92 8.84 0.97
N GLY A 115 -2.53 9.21 2.19
CA GLY A 115 -3.18 10.29 2.94
C GLY A 115 -3.04 11.67 2.29
N PHE A 116 -1.83 11.97 1.78
CA PHE A 116 -1.58 13.18 1.01
C PHE A 116 -2.54 13.28 -0.18
N LEU A 117 -2.61 12.19 -0.94
CA LEU A 117 -3.42 12.14 -2.13
C LEU A 117 -4.92 12.23 -1.83
N PHE A 118 -5.40 11.57 -0.78
CA PHE A 118 -6.80 11.64 -0.38
C PHE A 118 -7.25 13.10 -0.22
N ILE A 119 -6.47 13.91 0.49
CA ILE A 119 -6.77 15.33 0.67
C ILE A 119 -6.56 16.13 -0.63
N TYR A 120 -5.54 15.80 -1.42
CA TYR A 120 -5.34 16.44 -2.71
C TYR A 120 -6.56 16.26 -3.64
N LEU A 121 -7.09 15.04 -3.73
CA LEU A 121 -8.30 14.75 -4.51
C LEU A 121 -9.52 15.49 -3.95
N LEU A 122 -9.66 15.62 -2.63
CA LEU A 122 -10.72 16.44 -2.04
C LEU A 122 -10.59 17.93 -2.37
N ASN A 123 -9.38 18.47 -2.44
CA ASN A 123 -9.16 19.87 -2.82
C ASN A 123 -9.40 20.13 -4.32
N GLU A 124 -9.01 19.20 -5.20
CA GLU A 124 -9.16 19.38 -6.65
C GLU A 124 -10.55 19.00 -7.16
N LYS A 125 -11.15 17.94 -6.61
CA LYS A 125 -12.42 17.35 -7.09
C LYS A 125 -13.58 17.45 -6.12
N GLY A 126 -13.31 17.81 -4.86
CA GLY A 126 -14.37 18.02 -3.90
C GLY A 126 -15.24 19.22 -4.27
N ASN A 127 -16.17 19.55 -3.37
CA ASN A 127 -16.93 20.78 -3.50
C ASN A 127 -15.96 21.96 -3.65
N LYS A 128 -16.23 22.92 -4.55
CA LYS A 128 -15.42 24.14 -4.74
C LYS A 128 -15.18 24.94 -3.45
N ASN A 129 -15.99 24.68 -2.43
CA ASN A 129 -15.85 25.24 -1.08
C ASN A 129 -14.78 24.55 -0.22
N VAL A 130 -14.22 23.43 -0.66
CA VAL A 130 -13.14 22.69 0.02
C VAL A 130 -11.80 23.17 -0.53
N ASN A 131 -11.07 23.92 0.28
CA ASN A 131 -9.73 24.38 -0.04
C ASN A 131 -8.84 24.26 1.22
N LEU A 132 -8.31 23.08 1.44
CA LEU A 132 -7.48 22.77 2.59
C LEU A 132 -6.04 23.23 2.36
N SER A 133 -5.47 23.90 3.37
CA SER A 133 -4.11 24.43 3.26
C SER A 133 -3.06 23.30 3.10
N PRO A 134 -1.90 23.57 2.45
CA PRO A 134 -0.83 22.59 2.33
C PRO A 134 -0.35 22.02 3.67
N LYS A 135 -0.34 22.86 4.72
CA LYS A 135 0.01 22.44 6.08
C LYS A 135 -0.98 21.42 6.62
N PHE A 136 -2.28 21.64 6.41
CA PHE A 136 -3.32 20.71 6.81
C PHE A 136 -3.16 19.36 6.09
N VAL A 137 -2.92 19.38 4.77
CA VAL A 137 -2.70 18.16 3.97
C VAL A 137 -1.61 17.29 4.57
N ILE A 138 -0.48 17.89 4.94
CA ILE A 138 0.68 17.17 5.49
C ILE A 138 0.40 16.61 6.87
N ILE A 139 -0.19 17.41 7.76
CA ILE A 139 -0.54 16.96 9.12
C ILE A 139 -1.53 15.80 9.04
N PHE A 140 -2.55 15.92 8.19
CA PHE A 140 -3.52 14.86 7.97
C PHE A 140 -2.85 13.59 7.44
N ALA A 141 -2.02 13.70 6.41
CA ALA A 141 -1.32 12.56 5.82
C ALA A 141 -0.43 11.83 6.84
N PHE A 142 0.31 12.59 7.65
CA PHE A 142 1.14 12.08 8.72
C PHE A 142 0.31 11.34 9.78
N CYS A 143 -0.75 11.97 10.29
CA CYS A 143 -1.64 11.37 11.28
C CYS A 143 -2.32 10.11 10.74
N LEU A 144 -2.77 10.12 9.48
CA LEU A 144 -3.38 8.95 8.86
C LEU A 144 -2.40 7.78 8.78
N ALA A 145 -1.16 8.03 8.35
CA ALA A 145 -0.13 7.00 8.26
C ALA A 145 0.14 6.35 9.63
N LEU A 146 0.36 7.17 10.67
CA LEU A 146 0.59 6.65 12.03
C LEU A 146 -0.62 5.90 12.59
N THR A 147 -1.83 6.40 12.33
CA THR A 147 -3.05 5.72 12.78
C THR A 147 -3.16 4.34 12.15
N MET A 148 -2.81 4.20 10.87
CA MET A 148 -2.79 2.91 10.19
C MET A 148 -1.70 1.97 10.71
N GLY A 149 -0.51 2.49 11.05
CA GLY A 149 0.53 1.72 11.76
C GLY A 149 0.04 1.19 13.10
N VAL A 150 -0.60 2.03 13.92
CA VAL A 150 -1.22 1.59 15.20
C VAL A 150 -2.30 0.52 14.97
N PHE A 151 -3.12 0.65 13.94
CA PHE A 151 -4.10 -0.39 13.62
C PHE A 151 -3.46 -1.71 13.17
N TRP A 152 -2.29 -1.65 12.55
CA TRP A 152 -1.51 -2.84 12.24
C TRP A 152 -1.02 -3.50 13.54
N GLU A 153 -0.43 -2.76 14.47
CA GLU A 153 -0.03 -3.29 15.79
C GLU A 153 -1.20 -3.91 16.56
N PHE A 154 -2.41 -3.33 16.46
CA PHE A 154 -3.60 -3.92 17.04
C PHE A 154 -4.00 -5.24 16.38
N PHE A 155 -3.81 -5.34 15.06
CA PHE A 155 -4.03 -6.58 14.33
C PHE A 155 -3.03 -7.66 14.78
N GLU A 156 -1.75 -7.32 14.88
CA GLU A 156 -0.69 -8.24 15.32
C GLU A 156 -0.93 -8.73 16.74
N PHE A 157 -1.17 -7.80 17.67
CA PHE A 157 -1.54 -8.15 19.04
C PHE A 157 -2.80 -9.03 19.07
N GLY A 158 -3.82 -8.69 18.28
CA GLY A 158 -5.04 -9.48 18.17
C GLY A 158 -4.77 -10.91 17.68
N ALA A 159 -3.95 -11.06 16.65
CA ALA A 159 -3.52 -12.33 16.08
C ALA A 159 -2.77 -13.18 17.13
N ASP A 160 -1.86 -12.56 17.87
CA ASP A 160 -1.07 -13.21 18.92
C ASP A 160 -1.92 -13.68 20.10
N ARG A 161 -2.92 -12.89 20.50
CA ARG A 161 -3.78 -13.17 21.64
C ARG A 161 -4.93 -14.11 21.34
N LEU A 162 -5.54 -14.00 20.15
CA LEU A 162 -6.78 -14.72 19.81
C LEU A 162 -6.54 -15.96 18.98
N LEU A 163 -5.52 -15.95 18.12
CA LEU A 163 -5.27 -17.00 17.13
C LEU A 163 -3.96 -17.75 17.41
N GLY A 164 -3.17 -17.29 18.38
CA GLY A 164 -1.97 -17.97 18.83
C GLY A 164 -0.75 -17.74 17.94
N TYR A 165 -0.75 -16.69 17.12
CA TYR A 165 0.41 -16.27 16.33
C TYR A 165 1.55 -15.69 17.19
N ASN A 166 2.63 -15.27 16.53
CA ASN A 166 3.78 -14.59 17.11
C ASN A 166 4.23 -13.41 16.21
N MET A 167 3.27 -12.59 15.78
CA MET A 167 3.51 -11.43 14.92
C MET A 167 4.36 -10.38 15.62
N GLN A 168 4.13 -10.10 16.91
CA GLN A 168 4.96 -9.18 17.70
C GLN A 168 6.25 -9.85 18.21
N LYS A 169 6.62 -11.02 17.68
CA LYS A 169 7.89 -11.71 17.94
C LYS A 169 8.22 -11.99 19.43
N PHE A 170 7.26 -12.03 20.35
CA PHE A 170 7.56 -12.15 21.79
C PHE A 170 7.95 -13.56 22.27
N ARG A 171 7.86 -14.61 21.43
CA ARG A 171 8.04 -16.02 21.84
C ARG A 171 9.44 -16.59 21.61
N MET A 172 10.34 -15.91 20.89
CA MET A 172 11.70 -16.43 20.67
C MET A 172 12.72 -15.83 21.64
N PRO A 173 13.79 -16.58 22.00
CA PRO A 173 14.88 -16.06 22.82
C PRO A 173 15.53 -14.83 22.17
N GLY A 174 15.56 -13.71 22.90
CA GLY A 174 16.18 -12.47 22.45
C GLY A 174 15.26 -11.52 21.65
N GLN A 175 13.98 -11.88 21.48
CA GLN A 175 12.96 -11.00 20.92
C GLN A 175 12.07 -10.45 22.05
N ASP A 176 11.68 -9.18 21.94
CA ASP A 176 10.84 -8.48 22.91
C ASP A 176 9.73 -7.76 22.13
N GLY A 177 8.48 -8.21 22.28
CA GLY A 177 7.36 -7.64 21.54
C GLY A 177 7.05 -6.19 21.89
N LEU A 178 7.48 -5.69 23.06
CA LEU A 178 7.43 -4.25 23.32
C LEU A 178 8.41 -3.51 22.40
N VAL A 179 9.63 -4.03 22.26
CA VAL A 179 10.67 -3.42 21.42
C VAL A 179 10.29 -3.51 19.96
N ASP A 180 9.74 -4.64 19.50
CA ASP A 180 9.26 -4.88 18.13
C ASP A 180 8.24 -3.80 17.73
N THR A 181 7.10 -3.77 18.42
CA THR A 181 6.02 -2.78 18.19
C THR A 181 6.52 -1.34 18.25
N MET A 182 7.39 -1.01 19.21
CA MET A 182 7.92 0.35 19.29
C MET A 182 8.87 0.67 18.13
N CYS A 183 9.71 -0.27 17.71
CA CYS A 183 10.56 -0.11 16.54
C CYS A 183 9.73 0.10 15.27
N ASP A 184 8.67 -0.69 15.08
CA ASP A 184 7.80 -0.64 13.91
C ASP A 184 7.08 0.71 13.81
N LEU A 185 6.47 1.18 14.90
CA LEU A 185 5.84 2.50 14.94
C LEU A 185 6.85 3.65 14.74
N ILE A 186 8.09 3.50 15.22
CA ILE A 186 9.14 4.50 15.00
C ILE A 186 9.52 4.56 13.52
N VAL A 187 9.72 3.43 12.86
CA VAL A 187 10.11 3.44 11.45
C VAL A 187 8.96 3.75 10.50
N ASP A 188 7.72 3.42 10.87
CA ASP A 188 6.51 3.94 10.23
C ASP A 188 6.48 5.47 10.29
N THR A 189 6.84 6.05 11.45
CA THR A 189 6.95 7.50 11.64
C THR A 189 7.99 8.12 10.71
N VAL A 190 9.17 7.50 10.59
CA VAL A 190 10.23 7.95 9.67
C VAL A 190 9.73 7.90 8.23
N GLY A 191 9.09 6.80 7.81
CA GLY A 191 8.50 6.67 6.48
C GLY A 191 7.45 7.73 6.19
N ALA A 192 6.54 7.98 7.15
CA ALA A 192 5.51 9.00 7.03
C ALA A 192 6.09 10.41 6.89
N ILE A 193 7.15 10.75 7.64
CA ILE A 193 7.85 12.03 7.52
C ILE A 193 8.44 12.19 6.11
N VAL A 194 9.08 11.15 5.58
CA VAL A 194 9.66 11.16 4.22
C VAL A 194 8.57 11.44 3.18
N ALA A 195 7.42 10.76 3.28
CA ALA A 195 6.28 11.02 2.39
C ALA A 195 5.74 12.44 2.52
N CYS A 196 5.63 12.96 3.74
CA CYS A 196 5.16 14.31 4.03
C CYS A 196 6.08 15.40 3.47
N ILE A 197 7.39 15.24 3.60
CA ILE A 197 8.39 16.16 3.01
C ILE A 197 8.26 16.14 1.49
N GLY A 198 8.17 14.95 0.88
CA GLY A 198 7.96 14.80 -0.56
C GLY A 198 6.67 15.49 -1.05
N GLY A 199 5.55 15.25 -0.37
CA GLY A 199 4.27 15.89 -0.65
C GLY A 199 4.29 17.41 -0.50
N TYR A 200 4.96 17.94 0.54
CA TYR A 200 5.12 19.38 0.73
C TYR A 200 5.90 20.04 -0.40
N ILE A 201 7.03 19.43 -0.78
CA ILE A 201 7.87 19.90 -1.89
C ILE A 201 7.04 19.91 -3.18
N TYR A 202 6.26 18.86 -3.43
CA TYR A 202 5.39 18.78 -4.60
C TYR A 202 4.38 19.93 -4.65
N ILE A 203 3.63 20.17 -3.56
CA ILE A 203 2.65 21.28 -3.52
C ILE A 203 3.35 22.63 -3.74
N LYS A 204 4.48 22.88 -3.05
CA LYS A 204 5.15 24.18 -3.08
C LYS A 204 5.82 24.47 -4.41
N ARG A 205 6.29 23.44 -5.12
CA ARG A 205 7.05 23.61 -6.35
C ARG A 205 6.22 23.56 -7.62
N ARG A 206 5.00 23.00 -7.63
CA ARG A 206 4.04 22.90 -8.79
C ARG A 206 4.65 22.53 -10.18
N LYS A 207 5.94 22.21 -10.28
CA LYS A 207 6.74 22.06 -11.51
C LYS A 207 7.88 21.05 -11.36
N ASP A 208 7.91 20.23 -10.29
CA ASP A 208 9.03 19.31 -10.07
C ASP A 208 8.79 17.96 -10.75
N VAL A 209 9.77 17.56 -11.58
CA VAL A 209 9.68 16.49 -12.58
C VAL A 209 9.49 15.10 -11.95
N LEU A 210 9.96 14.89 -10.72
CA LEU A 210 9.95 13.58 -10.05
C LEU A 210 8.55 13.11 -9.66
N PHE A 211 7.70 14.05 -9.23
CA PHE A 211 6.33 13.77 -8.79
C PHE A 211 5.29 14.08 -9.87
N ASN A 212 5.62 14.96 -10.83
CA ASN A 212 4.81 15.17 -12.02
C ASN A 212 4.52 13.85 -12.70
N ASP A 213 5.51 13.02 -13.02
CA ASP A 213 5.21 11.74 -13.69
C ASP A 213 4.25 10.88 -12.84
N TYR A 214 4.51 10.72 -11.54
CA TYR A 214 3.73 9.89 -10.60
C TYR A 214 2.26 10.31 -10.50
N PHE A 215 2.02 11.59 -10.28
CA PHE A 215 0.70 12.15 -10.11
C PHE A 215 0.04 12.51 -11.46
N ASP A 216 0.79 12.82 -12.51
CA ASP A 216 0.24 13.08 -13.84
C ASP A 216 -0.41 11.82 -14.43
N GLU A 217 0.15 10.62 -14.25
CA GLU A 217 -0.58 9.40 -14.66
C GLU A 217 -1.85 9.18 -13.83
N TRP A 218 -1.84 9.59 -12.55
CA TRP A 218 -3.05 9.58 -11.72
C TRP A 218 -4.14 10.40 -12.41
N PHE A 219 -3.83 11.67 -12.67
CA PHE A 219 -4.80 12.63 -13.18
C PHE A 219 -5.12 12.44 -14.67
N GLU A 220 -4.19 11.92 -15.47
CA GLU A 220 -4.42 11.59 -16.88
C GLU A 220 -5.40 10.43 -17.03
N SER A 221 -5.27 9.39 -16.18
CA SER A 221 -6.21 8.27 -16.21
C SER A 221 -7.64 8.70 -15.85
N GLU A 222 -7.78 9.66 -14.93
CA GLU A 222 -9.06 10.25 -14.59
C GLU A 222 -9.61 11.18 -15.67
N ARG A 223 -8.76 11.99 -16.33
CA ARG A 223 -9.18 12.82 -17.47
C ARG A 223 -9.75 11.98 -18.61
N ILE A 224 -9.07 10.88 -18.94
CA ILE A 224 -9.53 9.95 -20.00
C ILE A 224 -10.88 9.33 -19.63
N LYS A 225 -11.04 8.89 -18.37
CA LYS A 225 -12.29 8.28 -17.92
C LYS A 225 -13.48 9.25 -17.96
N ASN A 226 -13.28 10.50 -17.54
CA ASN A 226 -14.33 11.52 -17.61
C ASN A 226 -14.74 11.82 -19.07
N MET A 227 -13.76 11.89 -19.99
CA MET A 227 -14.05 12.06 -21.42
C MET A 227 -14.76 10.85 -22.05
N GLU A 228 -14.52 9.63 -21.56
CA GLU A 228 -15.25 8.43 -21.99
C GLU A 228 -16.70 8.43 -21.46
N ASN A 229 -16.91 8.83 -20.21
CA ASN A 229 -18.25 8.94 -19.63
C ASN A 229 -19.10 10.03 -20.31
N GLU A 230 -18.52 11.21 -20.57
CA GLU A 230 -19.22 12.31 -21.28
C GLU A 230 -19.58 11.94 -22.73
N LYS A 231 -18.86 11.00 -23.35
CA LYS A 231 -19.18 10.47 -24.69
C LYS A 231 -20.26 9.38 -24.71
N ILE A 232 -20.57 8.81 -23.55
CA ILE A 232 -21.62 7.78 -23.40
C ILE A 232 -22.95 8.46 -23.02
N GLU A 233 -22.90 9.66 -22.43
CA GLU A 233 -24.06 10.47 -22.04
C GLU A 233 -24.55 11.45 -23.15
N ASN A 234 -23.82 11.58 -24.26
CA ASN A 234 -24.22 12.36 -25.46
C ASN A 234 -24.38 11.44 -26.68
#